data_AF-A0A4Q1K7Q0-F1
#
_entry.id   AF-A0A4Q1K7Q0-F1
#
_cell.length_a   1.000
_cell.length_b   1.000
_cell.length_c   1.000
_cell.angle_alpha   90.00
_cell.angle_beta   90.00
_cell.angle_gamma   90.00
#
_symmetry.space_group_name_H-M   'P 1'
#
loop_
_entity.id
_entity.type
_entity.pdbx_description
1 polymer ?
#
loop_
_entity_poly.entity_id
_entity_poly.type
_entity_poly.pdbx_seq_one_letter_code
_entity_poly.pdbx_strand_id
1 'polypeptide(L)'
;MKHFYHQTFLFWIITKFLLAIAGLGSMYSLFTLETGIQSFEFIANLVILMYCMLLGYSGYSDIRSLKPNPSIRTLTGAISVIIGMAIIALIVLNITRNGFVAFLLALWLFLLGIYEWMQVERN
;
A
#
# COMPACT_ATOMS: atom_id res chain seq x y z
N MET A 1 -8.79 -24.27 11.92
CA MET A 1 -9.21 -23.02 11.24
C MET A 1 -8.72 -21.74 11.94
N LYS A 2 -8.87 -21.59 13.27
CA LYS A 2 -8.40 -20.38 13.99
C LYS A 2 -6.91 -20.05 13.78
N HIS A 3 -6.06 -21.07 13.73
CA HIS A 3 -4.61 -20.89 13.54
C HIS A 3 -4.23 -20.37 12.14
N PHE A 4 -4.95 -20.82 11.10
CA PHE A 4 -4.77 -20.35 9.72
C PHE A 4 -5.19 -18.88 9.60
N TYR A 5 -6.36 -18.51 10.13
CA TYR A 5 -6.80 -17.12 10.17
C TYR A 5 -5.83 -16.19 10.91
N HIS A 6 -5.26 -16.65 12.03
CA HIS A 6 -4.28 -15.87 12.78
C HIS A 6 -2.97 -15.67 11.99
N GLN A 7 -2.49 -16.71 11.30
CA GLN A 7 -1.31 -16.62 10.44
C GLN A 7 -1.54 -15.70 9.24
N THR A 8 -2.70 -15.79 8.59
CA THR A 8 -3.07 -14.88 7.49
C THR A 8 -3.18 -13.43 7.97
N PHE A 9 -3.74 -13.20 9.15
CA PHE A 9 -3.84 -11.87 9.74
C PHE A 9 -2.47 -11.25 10.04
N LEU A 10 -1.56 -12.01 10.70
CA LEU A 10 -0.20 -11.56 10.98
C LEU A 10 0.59 -11.27 9.70
N PHE A 11 0.43 -12.13 8.69
CA PHE A 11 1.05 -11.95 7.38
C PHE A 11 0.67 -10.60 6.74
N TRP A 12 -0.62 -10.24 6.78
CA TRP A 12 -1.07 -8.96 6.25
C TRP A 12 -0.58 -7.77 7.06
N ILE A 13 -0.50 -7.88 8.39
CA ILE A 13 0.09 -6.84 9.24
C ILE A 13 1.55 -6.60 8.83
N ILE A 14 2.36 -7.65 8.74
CA ILE A 14 3.77 -7.54 8.33
C ILE A 14 3.88 -6.91 6.94
N THR A 15 3.01 -7.32 6.02
CA THR A 15 2.96 -6.78 4.67
C THR A 15 2.72 -5.27 4.64
N LYS A 16 1.78 -4.76 5.46
CA LYS A 16 1.50 -3.31 5.55
C LYS A 16 2.74 -2.54 6.00
N PHE A 17 3.45 -3.05 7.01
CA PHE A 17 4.67 -2.41 7.50
C PHE A 17 5.80 -2.45 6.46
N LEU A 18 6.01 -3.59 5.79
CA LEU A 18 7.02 -3.71 4.74
C LEU A 18 6.77 -2.73 3.59
N LEU A 19 5.52 -2.61 3.14
CA LEU A 19 5.13 -1.67 2.09
C LEU A 19 5.26 -0.21 2.54
N ALA A 20 4.87 0.10 3.78
CA ALA A 20 5.02 1.44 4.34
C ALA A 20 6.51 1.85 4.41
N ILE A 21 7.38 0.94 4.88
CA ILE A 21 8.82 1.18 4.94
C ILE A 21 9.41 1.33 3.53
N ALA A 22 9.03 0.47 2.58
CA ALA A 22 9.50 0.55 1.21
C ALA A 22 9.11 1.88 0.54
N GLY A 23 7.86 2.32 0.71
CA GLY A 23 7.39 3.59 0.17
C GLY A 23 8.05 4.82 0.83
N LEU A 24 8.32 4.76 2.13
CA LEU A 24 9.13 5.80 2.82
C LEU A 24 10.60 5.79 2.37
N GLY A 25 11.16 4.62 2.08
CA GLY A 25 12.51 4.51 1.53
C GLY A 25 12.63 5.18 0.16
N SER A 26 11.66 4.96 -0.74
CA SER A 26 11.62 5.63 -2.05
C SER A 26 11.48 7.14 -1.94
N MET A 27 10.73 7.64 -0.94
CA MET A 27 10.62 9.06 -0.63
C MET A 27 11.95 9.68 -0.22
N TYR A 28 12.66 9.03 0.71
CA TYR A 28 13.93 9.54 1.21
C TYR A 28 14.96 9.69 0.08
N SER A 29 15.01 8.75 -0.87
CA SER A 29 15.87 8.88 -2.05
C SER A 29 15.52 10.10 -2.91
N LEU A 30 14.24 10.46 -3.03
CA LEU A 30 13.79 11.59 -3.85
C LEU A 30 14.05 12.96 -3.19
N PHE A 31 14.03 13.05 -1.87
CA PHE A 31 14.35 14.31 -1.15
C PHE A 31 15.85 14.57 -1.02
N THR A 32 16.67 13.51 -1.05
CA THR A 32 18.13 13.60 -0.92
C THR A 32 18.85 13.79 -2.26
N LEU A 33 18.28 13.29 -3.35
CA LEU A 33 18.69 13.65 -4.70
C LEU A 33 17.97 14.94 -5.09
N GLU A 34 18.70 16.05 -5.26
CA GLU A 34 18.20 17.37 -5.71
C GLU A 34 17.69 17.35 -7.17
N THR A 35 16.87 16.37 -7.54
CA THR A 35 16.20 16.34 -8.83
C THR A 35 15.05 17.33 -8.79
N GLY A 36 15.06 18.32 -9.68
CA GLY A 36 14.00 19.32 -9.81
C GLY A 36 12.64 18.64 -9.98
N ILE A 37 11.87 18.62 -8.90
CA ILE A 37 10.61 17.86 -8.81
C ILE A 37 9.58 18.55 -9.71
N GLN A 38 9.13 17.86 -10.76
CA GLN A 38 7.98 18.33 -11.53
C GLN A 38 6.72 18.27 -10.66
N SER A 39 5.80 19.22 -10.81
CA SER A 39 4.60 19.31 -9.95
C SER A 39 3.77 18.02 -9.90
N PHE A 40 3.78 17.23 -10.99
CA PHE A 40 3.12 15.93 -11.06
C PHE A 40 3.80 14.87 -10.16
N GLU A 41 5.13 14.80 -10.18
CA GLU A 41 5.90 13.87 -9.34
C GLU A 41 5.70 14.21 -7.86
N PHE A 42 5.65 15.49 -7.51
CA PHE A 42 5.37 15.93 -6.14
C PHE A 42 4.01 15.42 -5.63
N ILE A 43 2.96 15.51 -6.45
CA ILE A 43 1.62 15.04 -6.09
C ILE A 43 1.60 13.52 -5.93
N ALA A 44 2.18 12.77 -6.88
CA ALA A 44 2.25 11.31 -6.81
C ALA A 44 2.99 10.85 -5.54
N ASN A 45 4.07 11.54 -5.22
CA ASN A 45 4.84 11.36 -4.00
C ASN A 45 3.98 11.63 -2.74
N LEU A 46 3.27 12.75 -2.67
CA LEU A 46 2.41 13.07 -1.54
C LEU A 46 1.32 11.99 -1.33
N VAL A 47 0.74 11.47 -2.42
CA VAL A 47 -0.21 10.34 -2.38
C VAL A 47 0.44 9.08 -1.80
N ILE A 48 1.65 8.72 -2.24
CA ILE A 48 2.39 7.56 -1.70
C ILE A 48 2.71 7.76 -0.21
N LEU A 49 3.07 8.97 0.21
CA LEU A 49 3.35 9.27 1.62
C LEU A 49 2.10 9.13 2.49
N MET A 50 0.97 9.68 2.05
CA MET A 50 -0.32 9.49 2.72
C MET A 50 -0.67 8.00 2.81
N TYR A 51 -0.46 7.25 1.74
CA TYR A 51 -0.68 5.81 1.71
C TYR A 51 0.20 5.06 2.73
N CYS A 52 1.49 5.38 2.82
CA CYS A 52 2.40 4.80 3.82
C CYS A 52 1.94 5.09 5.24
N MET A 53 1.49 6.32 5.54
CA MET A 53 0.94 6.66 6.86
C MET A 53 -0.32 5.87 7.18
N LEU A 54 -1.22 5.70 6.21
CA LEU A 54 -2.44 4.91 6.34
C LEU A 54 -2.16 3.42 6.57
N LEU A 55 -1.18 2.84 5.85
CA LEU A 55 -0.71 1.47 6.06
C LEU A 55 -0.09 1.30 7.45
N GLY A 56 0.75 2.25 7.88
CA GLY A 56 1.36 2.23 9.21
C GLY A 56 0.31 2.33 10.33
N TYR A 57 -0.65 3.25 10.18
CA TYR A 57 -1.73 3.42 11.16
C TYR A 57 -2.65 2.20 11.22
N SER A 58 -3.09 1.69 10.07
CA SER A 58 -3.94 0.49 10.01
C SER A 58 -3.22 -0.74 10.56
N GLY A 59 -1.96 -0.96 10.20
CA GLY A 59 -1.13 -2.04 10.76
C GLY A 59 -0.94 -1.91 12.27
N TYR A 60 -0.70 -0.70 12.79
CA TYR A 60 -0.60 -0.45 14.23
C TYR A 60 -1.93 -0.72 14.96
N SER A 61 -3.05 -0.28 14.37
CA SER A 61 -4.39 -0.54 14.92
C SER A 61 -4.70 -2.04 14.99
N ASP A 62 -4.25 -2.81 14.00
CA ASP A 62 -4.40 -4.26 13.94
C ASP A 62 -3.57 -4.96 15.04
N ILE A 63 -2.33 -4.51 15.29
CA ILE A 63 -1.49 -5.03 16.38
C ILE A 63 -2.11 -4.75 17.75
N ARG A 64 -2.57 -3.52 17.96
CA ARG A 64 -3.15 -3.09 19.25
C ARG A 64 -4.58 -3.60 19.46
N SER A 65 -5.14 -4.33 18.49
CA SER A 65 -6.54 -4.79 18.52
C SER A 65 -7.52 -3.65 18.78
N LEU A 66 -7.22 -2.46 18.25
CA LEU A 66 -8.11 -1.30 18.37
C LEU A 66 -9.31 -1.47 17.45
N LYS A 67 -10.44 -0.85 17.82
CA LYS A 67 -11.64 -0.87 16.98
C LYS A 67 -11.28 -0.28 15.61
N PRO A 68 -11.48 -1.02 14.51
CA PRO A 68 -11.08 -0.54 13.21
C PRO A 68 -11.88 0.70 12.81
N ASN A 69 -11.20 1.72 12.31
CA ASN A 69 -11.88 2.87 11.73
C ASN A 69 -12.24 2.53 10.27
N PRO A 70 -13.54 2.38 9.94
CA PRO A 70 -13.97 1.93 8.62
C PRO A 70 -13.53 2.92 7.53
N SER A 71 -13.58 4.22 7.79
CA SER A 71 -13.15 5.25 6.84
C SER A 71 -11.68 5.10 6.45
N ILE A 72 -10.81 4.82 7.43
CA ILE A 72 -9.38 4.63 7.19
C ILE A 72 -9.15 3.39 6.35
N ARG A 73 -9.77 2.26 6.69
CA ARG A 73 -9.62 1.02 5.91
C ARG A 73 -10.13 1.15 4.48
N THR A 74 -11.30 1.76 4.28
CA THR A 74 -11.85 1.96 2.93
C THR A 74 -10.92 2.80 2.09
N LEU A 75 -10.36 3.87 2.67
CA LEU A 75 -9.45 4.78 2.00
C LEU A 75 -8.09 4.11 1.71
N THR A 76 -7.52 3.37 2.66
CA THR A 76 -6.32 2.53 2.43
C THR A 76 -6.55 1.52 1.32
N GLY A 77 -7.70 0.84 1.32
CA GLY A 77 -8.05 -0.16 0.31
C GLY A 77 -8.20 0.46 -1.08
N ALA A 78 -8.91 1.59 -1.18
CA ALA A 78 -9.07 2.33 -2.43
C ALA A 78 -7.74 2.80 -3.00
N ILE A 79 -6.87 3.38 -2.17
CA ILE A 79 -5.54 3.82 -2.62
C ILE A 79 -4.68 2.63 -3.06
N SER A 80 -4.73 1.50 -2.35
CA SER A 80 -4.00 0.27 -2.74
C SER A 80 -4.39 -0.16 -4.16
N VAL A 81 -5.69 -0.18 -4.45
CA VAL A 81 -6.23 -0.55 -5.76
C VAL A 81 -5.84 0.47 -6.84
N ILE A 82 -5.91 1.77 -6.54
CA ILE A 82 -5.49 2.83 -7.48
C ILE A 82 -4.01 2.71 -7.82
N ILE A 83 -3.13 2.48 -6.83
CA ILE A 83 -1.71 2.28 -7.06
C ILE A 83 -1.48 0.99 -7.88
N GLY A 84 -2.20 -0.09 -7.59
CA GLY A 84 -2.15 -1.32 -8.39
C GLY A 84 -2.50 -1.08 -9.86
N MET A 85 -3.57 -0.32 -10.13
CA MET A 85 -3.96 0.09 -11.49
C MET A 85 -2.90 0.98 -12.16
N ALA A 86 -2.31 1.92 -11.42
CA ALA A 86 -1.24 2.77 -11.93
C ALA A 86 -0.01 1.94 -12.35
N ILE A 87 0.37 0.93 -11.56
CA ILE A 87 1.46 0.02 -11.92
C ILE A 87 1.12 -0.77 -13.19
N ILE A 88 -0.11 -1.27 -13.33
CA ILE A 88 -0.55 -1.94 -14.58
C ILE A 88 -0.43 -0.99 -15.77
N ALA A 89 -0.86 0.26 -15.63
CA ALA A 89 -0.71 1.25 -16.69
C ALA A 89 0.76 1.46 -17.08
N LEU A 90 1.67 1.54 -16.10
CA LEU A 90 3.11 1.65 -16.36
C LEU A 90 3.70 0.42 -17.07
N ILE A 91 3.17 -0.79 -16.80
CA ILE A 91 3.54 -2.01 -17.51
C ILE A 91 3.09 -1.94 -18.97
N VAL A 92 1.83 -1.55 -19.22
CA VAL A 92 1.27 -1.42 -20.58
C VAL A 92 2.04 -0.38 -21.40
N LEU A 93 2.50 0.69 -20.77
CA LEU A 93 3.33 1.73 -21.40
C LEU A 93 4.80 1.32 -21.57
N ASN A 94 5.21 0.11 -21.17
CA ASN A 94 6.60 -0.37 -21.18
C ASN A 94 7.60 0.54 -20.45
N ILE A 95 7.14 1.26 -19.42
CA ILE A 95 7.99 2.14 -18.60
C ILE A 95 8.72 1.33 -17.51
N THR A 96 8.19 0.16 -17.14
CA THR A 96 8.76 -0.68 -16.09
C THR A 96 9.95 -1.49 -16.57
N ARG A 97 11.07 -1.44 -15.82
CA ARG A 97 12.28 -2.23 -16.12
C ARG A 97 12.04 -3.75 -16.05
N ASN A 98 11.14 -4.21 -15.18
CA ASN A 98 10.79 -5.63 -15.05
C ASN A 98 9.27 -5.78 -14.90
N GLY A 99 8.58 -5.93 -16.04
CA GLY A 99 7.11 -5.99 -16.10
C GLY A 99 6.50 -7.14 -15.29
N PHE A 100 7.19 -8.27 -15.16
CA PHE A 100 6.71 -9.40 -14.37
C PHE A 100 6.68 -9.09 -12.87
N VAL A 101 7.78 -8.52 -12.34
CA VAL A 101 7.83 -8.12 -10.92
C VAL A 101 6.82 -7.01 -10.63
N ALA A 102 6.69 -6.04 -11.55
CA ALA A 102 5.69 -4.98 -11.43
C ALA A 102 4.26 -5.55 -11.43
N PHE A 103 3.98 -6.56 -12.26
CA PHE A 103 2.68 -7.23 -12.29
C PHE A 103 2.37 -7.94 -10.97
N LEU A 104 3.34 -8.69 -10.42
CA LEU A 104 3.19 -9.32 -9.11
C LEU A 104 2.93 -8.30 -8.01
N LEU A 105 3.64 -7.16 -8.02
CA LEU A 105 3.41 -6.07 -7.07
C LEU A 105 2.02 -5.45 -7.23
N ALA A 106 1.55 -5.23 -8.46
CA ALA A 106 0.20 -4.73 -8.72
C ALA A 106 -0.85 -5.69 -8.15
N LEU A 107 -0.74 -6.99 -8.45
CA LEU A 107 -1.63 -8.02 -7.93
C LEU A 107 -1.61 -8.05 -6.39
N TRP A 108 -0.43 -7.90 -5.80
CA TRP A 108 -0.28 -7.82 -4.35
C TRP A 108 -1.04 -6.65 -3.73
N LEU A 109 -0.97 -5.46 -4.36
CA LEU A 109 -1.70 -4.28 -3.91
C LEU A 109 -3.21 -4.43 -4.08
N PHE A 110 -3.69 -5.12 -5.13
CA PHE A 110 -5.10 -5.47 -5.24
C PHE A 110 -5.56 -6.37 -4.09
N LEU A 111 -4.80 -7.44 -3.79
CA LEU A 111 -5.13 -8.34 -2.69
C LEU A 111 -5.14 -7.62 -1.34
N LEU A 112 -4.20 -6.70 -1.11
CA LEU A 112 -4.17 -5.87 0.09
C LEU A 112 -5.40 -4.95 0.16
N GLY A 113 -5.79 -4.33 -0.96
CA GLY A 113 -6.96 -3.47 -1.01
C GLY A 113 -8.26 -4.21 -0.70
N ILE A 114 -8.42 -5.40 -1.30
CA ILE A 114 -9.55 -6.29 -1.01
C ILE A 114 -9.52 -6.73 0.46
N TYR A 115 -8.34 -7.04 1.01
CA TYR A 115 -8.18 -7.39 2.41
C TYR A 115 -8.65 -6.27 3.36
N GLU A 116 -8.30 -5.01 3.09
CA GLU A 116 -8.77 -3.88 3.90
C GLU A 116 -10.29 -3.73 3.86
N TRP A 117 -10.91 -3.88 2.68
CA TRP A 117 -12.37 -3.83 2.56
C TRP A 117 -13.07 -4.99 3.26
N MET A 118 -12.54 -6.22 3.15
CA MET A 118 -13.08 -7.37 3.90
C MET A 118 -13.02 -7.17 5.42
N GLN A 119 -12.05 -6.40 5.91
CA GLN A 119 -11.99 -6.06 7.34
C GLN A 119 -13.01 -4.99 7.75
N VAL A 120 -13.54 -4.19 6.82
CA VAL A 120 -14.63 -3.26 7.10
C VAL A 120 -15.94 -4.04 7.29
N GLU A 121 -16.26 -4.96 6.38
CA GLU A 121 -17.49 -5.77 6.42
C GLU A 121 -17.59 -6.71 7.62
N ARG A 122 -16.46 -7.05 8.24
CA ARG A 122 -16.41 -7.92 9.42
C ARG A 122 -16.70 -7.23 10.76
N ASN A 123 -16.81 -5.90 10.80
CA ASN A 123 -17.16 -5.13 12.00
C ASN A 123 -18.60 -4.63 11.96
#